data_AF-A0A2E4EBU4-F1
#
_entry.id   AF-A0A2E4EBU4-F1
#
_cell.length_a   1.000
_cell.length_b   1.000
_cell.length_c   1.000
_cell.angle_alpha   90.00
_cell.angle_beta   90.00
_cell.angle_gamma   90.00
#
_symmetry.space_group_name_H-M   'P 1'
#
loop_
_entity.id
_entity.type
_entity.pdbx_description
1 polymer ?
#
loop_
_entity_poly.entity_id
_entity_poly.type
_entity_poly.pdbx_seq_one_letter_code
_entity_poly.pdbx_strand_id
1 'polypeptide(L)' 'MSNRANLIQQLTDGMNKRYNSELTTEQVEHWVGSDANNDTINEYVEEVVSGDDSAVTPDDVISLWNDCQ' A
#
# COMPACT_ATOMS: atom_id res chain seq x y z
N MET A 1 13.17 -12.54 4.63
CA MET A 1 11.99 -11.66 4.47
C MET A 1 10.97 -12.42 3.65
N SER A 2 9.71 -12.44 4.07
CA SER A 2 8.62 -13.06 3.30
C SER A 2 8.35 -12.24 2.03
N ASN A 3 8.00 -12.89 0.93
CA ASN A 3 7.71 -12.22 -0.35
C ASN A 3 6.67 -11.09 -0.18
N ARG A 4 5.66 -11.33 0.65
CA ARG A 4 4.64 -10.37 1.06
C ARG A 4 5.22 -9.07 1.66
N ALA A 5 6.13 -9.19 2.63
CA ALA A 5 6.71 -8.02 3.30
C ALA A 5 7.50 -7.14 2.34
N ASN A 6 8.20 -7.75 1.37
CA ASN A 6 8.89 -7.00 0.31
C ASN A 6 7.92 -6.29 -0.62
N LEU A 7 6.77 -6.88 -0.93
CA LEU A 7 5.75 -6.25 -1.77
C LEU A 7 5.08 -5.08 -1.05
N ILE A 8 4.76 -5.24 0.24
CA ILE A 8 4.22 -4.14 1.07
C ILE A 8 5.21 -2.99 1.18
N GLN A 9 6.51 -3.28 1.37
CA GLN A 9 7.54 -2.23 1.36
C GLN A 9 7.59 -1.50 0.02
N GLN A 10 7.57 -2.22 -1.10
CA GLN A 10 7.57 -1.61 -2.43
C GLN A 10 6.32 -0.74 -2.66
N LEU A 11 5.15 -1.20 -2.21
CA LEU A 11 3.92 -0.42 -2.29
C LEU A 11 4.03 0.86 -1.47
N THR A 12 4.53 0.76 -0.23
CA THR A 12 4.75 1.89 0.67
C THR A 12 5.69 2.94 0.05
N ASP A 13 6.83 2.48 -0.45
CA ASP A 13 7.83 3.36 -1.09
C ASP A 13 7.28 3.99 -2.36
N GLY A 14 6.53 3.23 -3.16
CA GLY A 14 5.86 3.70 -4.37
C GLY A 14 4.85 4.80 -4.08
N MET A 15 3.99 4.60 -3.08
CA MET A 15 2.99 5.57 -2.65
C MET A 15 3.65 6.84 -2.11
N ASN A 16 4.63 6.69 -1.20
CA ASN A 16 5.36 7.82 -0.63
C ASN A 16 6.07 8.65 -1.70
N LYS A 17 6.67 7.99 -2.69
CA LYS A 17 7.33 8.68 -3.81
C LYS A 17 6.34 9.38 -4.74
N ARG A 18 5.22 8.74 -5.07
CA ARG A 18 4.22 9.28 -6.01
C ARG A 18 3.45 10.45 -5.42
N TYR A 19 2.97 10.28 -4.20
CA TYR A 19 2.06 11.21 -3.54
C TYR A 19 2.78 12.16 -2.56
N ASN A 20 4.10 12.04 -2.42
CA ASN A 20 4.90 12.79 -1.45
C ASN A 20 4.33 12.65 -0.02
N SER A 21 4.00 11.41 0.35
CA SER A 21 3.46 11.03 1.66
C SER A 21 4.52 10.39 2.55
N GLU A 22 4.17 10.17 3.82
CA GLU A 22 5.01 9.53 4.84
C GLU A 22 4.31 8.32 5.48
N LEU A 23 3.71 7.45 4.66
CA LEU A 23 3.09 6.21 5.13
C LEU A 23 4.14 5.25 5.69
N THR A 24 3.80 4.56 6.77
CA THR A 24 4.59 3.46 7.30
C THR A 24 4.16 2.13 6.68
N THR A 25 5.06 1.15 6.66
CA THR A 25 4.73 -0.21 6.18
C THR A 25 3.63 -0.87 6.99
N GLU A 26 3.51 -0.54 8.28
CA GLU A 26 2.46 -1.07 9.15
C GLU A 26 1.07 -0.52 8.77
N GLN A 27 0.98 0.76 8.43
CA GLN A 27 -0.27 1.36 7.95
C GLN A 27 -0.72 0.71 6.63
N VAL A 28 0.22 0.51 5.70
CA VAL A 28 -0.07 -0.16 4.44
C VAL A 28 -0.40 -1.63 4.66
N GLU A 29 0.30 -2.35 5.55
CA GLU A 29 -0.01 -3.73 5.89
C GLU A 29 -1.40 -3.89 6.49
N HIS A 30 -1.80 -2.96 7.36
CA HIS A 30 -3.14 -2.91 7.94
C HIS A 30 -4.21 -2.70 6.87
N TRP A 31 -3.99 -1.73 5.96
CA TRP A 31 -4.90 -1.46 4.85
C TRP A 31 -5.03 -2.64 3.88
N VAL A 32 -3.91 -3.23 3.48
CA VAL A 32 -3.89 -4.43 2.62
C VAL A 32 -4.67 -5.59 3.26
N GLY A 33 -4.65 -5.68 4.58
CA GLY A 33 -5.30 -6.73 5.35
C GLY A 33 -4.55 -8.06 5.32
N SER A 34 -4.74 -8.89 6.35
CA SER A 34 -4.06 -10.19 6.50
C SER A 34 -4.39 -11.20 5.38
N ASP A 35 -5.55 -11.04 4.75
CA ASP A 35 -6.12 -12.02 3.82
C ASP A 35 -5.69 -11.80 2.36
N ALA A 36 -5.06 -10.66 2.06
CA ALA A 36 -4.56 -10.40 0.70
C ALA A 36 -3.42 -11.36 0.34
N ASN A 37 -3.42 -11.86 -0.89
CA ASN A 37 -2.33 -12.67 -1.40
C ASN A 37 -1.23 -11.79 -2.01
N ASN A 38 -0.10 -12.39 -2.38
CA ASN A 38 1.01 -11.64 -2.99
C ASN A 38 0.63 -11.02 -4.34
N ASP A 39 -0.23 -11.66 -5.12
CA ASP A 39 -0.60 -11.20 -6.46
C ASP A 39 -1.42 -9.91 -6.37
N THR A 40 -2.39 -9.84 -5.46
CA THR A 40 -3.16 -8.63 -5.15
C THR A 40 -2.28 -7.47 -4.70
N ILE A 41 -1.27 -7.73 -3.86
CA ILE A 41 -0.35 -6.66 -3.44
C ILE A 41 0.52 -6.20 -4.62
N ASN A 42 0.93 -7.14 -5.47
CA ASN A 42 1.70 -6.82 -6.67
C ASN A 42 0.89 -5.97 -7.67
N GLU A 43 -0.40 -6.24 -7.82
CA GLU A 43 -1.31 -5.40 -8.62
C GLU A 43 -1.34 -3.96 -8.09
N TYR A 44 -1.49 -3.75 -6.77
CA TYR A 44 -1.45 -2.40 -6.19
C TYR A 44 -0.11 -1.71 -6.41
N VAL A 45 1.01 -2.44 -6.34
CA VAL A 45 2.33 -1.89 -6.65
C VAL A 45 2.38 -1.42 -8.11
N GLU A 46 1.91 -2.23 -9.04
CA GLU A 46 1.89 -1.90 -10.47
C GLU A 46 1.00 -0.70 -10.77
N GLU A 47 -0.17 -0.60 -10.16
CA GLU A 47 -1.09 0.55 -10.29
C GLU A 47 -0.44 1.85 -9.80
N VAL A 48 0.17 1.84 -8.62
CA VAL A 48 0.85 3.01 -8.05
C VAL A 48 2.07 3.42 -8.89
N VAL A 49 2.83 2.46 -9.41
CA VAL A 49 4.03 2.73 -10.22
C VAL A 49 3.69 3.21 -11.64
N SER A 50 2.73 2.56 -12.30
CA SER A 50 2.23 2.94 -13.63
C SER A 50 1.50 4.28 -13.58
N GLY A 51 0.97 4.60 -12.41
CA GLY A 51 0.31 5.84 -12.14
C GLY A 51 -1.12 5.89 -12.64
N ASP A 52 -1.81 4.76 -12.54
CA ASP A 52 -3.23 4.64 -12.81
C ASP A 52 -4.03 5.65 -11.96
N ASP A 53 -5.08 6.22 -12.54
CA ASP A 53 -6.00 7.11 -11.83
C ASP A 53 -6.86 6.35 -10.81
N SER A 54 -6.97 5.02 -10.94
CA SER A 54 -7.60 4.15 -9.94
C SER A 54 -6.66 3.65 -8.85
N ALA A 55 -5.37 4.02 -8.90
CA ALA A 55 -4.39 3.55 -7.93
C ALA A 55 -4.76 4.01 -6.51
N VAL A 56 -4.58 3.11 -5.54
CA VAL A 56 -4.74 3.43 -4.12
C VAL A 56 -3.95 4.69 -3.75
N THR A 57 -4.59 5.55 -2.95
CA THR A 57 -4.00 6.79 -2.45
C THR A 57 -3.64 6.68 -0.96
N PRO A 58 -2.76 7.54 -0.45
CA PRO A 58 -2.45 7.56 0.98
C PRO A 58 -3.68 7.83 1.85
N ASP A 59 -4.66 8.59 1.36
CA ASP A 59 -5.90 8.86 2.08
C ASP A 59 -6.75 7.58 2.26
N ASP A 60 -6.72 6.66 1.30
CA ASP A 60 -7.40 5.35 1.41
C ASP A 60 -6.76 4.49 2.52
N VAL A 61 -5.43 4.55 2.66
CA VAL A 61 -4.69 3.83 3.70
C VAL A 61 -4.98 4.44 5.08
N ILE A 62 -4.96 5.76 5.19
CA ILE A 62 -5.14 6.47 6.46
C ILE A 62 -6.60 6.44 6.93
N SER A 63 -7.57 6.50 6.01
CA SER A 63 -8.99 6.40 6.37
C SER A 63 -9.31 5.10 7.09
N LEU A 64 -8.82 3.97 6.57
CA LEU A 64 -8.94 2.65 7.21
C LEU A 64 -8.19 2.55 8.55
N TRP A 65 -7.05 3.23 8.68
CA TRP A 65 -6.27 3.24 9.92
C TRP A 65 -6.99 3.99 11.05
N ASN A 66 -7.56 5.16 10.75
CA ASN A 66 -8.25 6.00 11.73
C ASN A 66 -9.57 5.38 12.21
N ASP A 67 -10.25 4.60 11.35
CA ASP A 67 -11.49 3.90 11.70
C ASP A 67 -11.27 2.69 12.62
N CYS A 68 -10.01 2.25 12.79
CA CYS A 68 -9.64 1.15 13.69
C CYS A 68 -9.12 1.61 15.08
N GLN A 69 -9.14 2.91 15.38
CA GLN A 69 -8.84 3.47 16.71
C GLN A 69 -10.09 3.76 17.54
#